data_AF-R5B4Z2-F1
#
_entry.id   AF-R5B4Z2-F1
#
_cell.length_a   1.000
_cell.length_b   1.000
_cell.length_c   1.000
_cell.angle_alpha   90.00
_cell.angle_beta   90.00
_cell.angle_gamma   90.00
#
_symmetry.space_group_name_H-M   'P 1'
#
loop_
_entity.id
_entity.type
_entity.pdbx_description
1 polymer ?
#
loop_
_entity_poly.entity_id
_entity_poly.type
_entity_poly.pdbx_seq_one_letter_code
_entity_poly.pdbx_strand_id
1 'polypeptide(L)'
;MKITRFALGIRFAAMAEQPHKEFARKIFEGIFSVLTLSELEDLTLYGGADPFSPANAEGEESDVYLVVLMGGKLKQMRKVYHAIADDAALDMYMVHNRPFVENNRLYKVEGLDYFGQVRPNGRIEGGDGTLDGLSVPKKRGRRKPVGKGIRVMLAPADYERLTSTDAIKRMTVAARRHFQGVKLAPFPINDGGEGFGASIVTATGGAARKIAVTSCMLDGRRDAYYGVVSGRTAVIETAQGFSAGGISSIGVGEMLRRALDEGLKNIIIGVHDAQMGDGGMGFARALGVRFFDKDGTELDASRDALPLIERAEADYIHPRMGEVKLLCIDASSPADAIAGIDRLNAALSAALGREIDPSPGFAGIVCALSGGRYSRDYDDLLEAINFNKLARNTALVATGCSALDTEAMQPGRPMYCIVKRCAALKIPVAMVVNQIGDGAAELYSITNAGIMTIGSSAADTPEETVRKFDSAADRMFRFIRMGRDVEKIGAPKQPKLKPWLTLLIDSWKK
;
A
#
# COMPACT_ATOMS: atom_id res chain seq x y z
N MET A 1 23.61 -16.97 -15.94
CA MET A 1 22.54 -17.98 -16.13
C MET A 1 22.55 -18.48 -17.58
N LYS A 2 22.28 -19.76 -17.87
CA LYS A 2 22.16 -20.27 -19.26
C LYS A 2 20.68 -20.47 -19.63
N ILE A 3 20.05 -19.45 -20.20
CA ILE A 3 18.63 -19.47 -20.57
C ILE A 3 18.45 -20.33 -21.84
N THR A 4 17.95 -21.55 -21.65
CA THR A 4 17.70 -22.53 -22.74
C THR A 4 16.26 -22.52 -23.26
N ARG A 5 15.33 -21.90 -22.52
CA ARG A 5 13.89 -21.79 -22.81
C ARG A 5 13.31 -20.46 -22.30
N PHE A 6 12.00 -20.36 -22.12
CA PHE A 6 11.38 -19.19 -21.50
C PHE A 6 11.76 -19.09 -20.02
N ALA A 7 11.89 -17.86 -19.57
CA ALA A 7 12.21 -17.43 -18.23
C ALA A 7 11.35 -16.19 -17.90
N LEU A 8 11.00 -16.07 -16.63
CA LEU A 8 10.24 -14.95 -16.10
C LEU A 8 10.98 -14.40 -14.90
N GLY A 9 11.37 -13.13 -15.00
CA GLY A 9 11.90 -12.34 -13.91
C GLY A 9 10.77 -11.61 -13.22
N ILE A 10 10.74 -11.67 -11.89
CA ILE A 10 9.74 -11.03 -11.05
C ILE A 10 10.49 -10.12 -10.09
N ARG A 11 10.14 -8.83 -10.09
CA ARG A 11 10.83 -7.79 -9.33
C ARG A 11 10.03 -7.47 -8.09
N PHE A 12 10.60 -7.75 -6.94
CA PHE A 12 10.03 -7.49 -5.63
C PHE A 12 10.71 -6.28 -4.99
N ALA A 13 9.94 -5.39 -4.36
CA ALA A 13 10.49 -4.38 -3.47
C ALA A 13 11.12 -5.07 -2.25
N ALA A 14 12.39 -4.77 -1.98
CA ALA A 14 13.11 -5.29 -0.84
C ALA A 14 12.44 -4.84 0.48
N MET A 15 12.60 -5.65 1.52
CA MET A 15 12.33 -5.21 2.89
C MET A 15 13.66 -4.78 3.49
N ALA A 16 13.73 -3.54 3.97
CA ALA A 16 14.85 -3.11 4.82
C ALA A 16 14.96 -4.12 6.00
N GLU A 17 16.20 -4.41 6.41
CA GLU A 17 16.51 -5.18 7.63
C GLU A 17 16.36 -6.72 7.58
N GLN A 18 16.32 -7.38 6.42
CA GLN A 18 16.36 -8.86 6.38
C GLN A 18 17.60 -9.43 5.70
N PRO A 19 18.24 -10.46 6.30
CA PRO A 19 19.31 -11.19 5.64
C PRO A 19 18.84 -11.71 4.27
N HIS A 20 19.70 -11.56 3.25
CA HIS A 20 19.41 -11.92 1.86
C HIS A 20 18.70 -13.28 1.70
N LYS A 21 19.18 -14.30 2.42
CA LYS A 21 18.63 -15.67 2.38
C LYS A 21 17.24 -15.79 3.02
N GLU A 22 16.98 -15.08 4.12
CA GLU A 22 15.67 -15.11 4.78
C GLU A 22 14.61 -14.42 3.92
N PHE A 23 14.98 -13.29 3.31
CA PHE A 23 14.09 -12.57 2.40
C PHE A 23 13.78 -13.40 1.14
N ALA A 24 14.79 -14.01 0.53
CA ALA A 24 14.62 -14.95 -0.58
C ALA A 24 13.62 -16.05 -0.23
N ARG A 25 13.79 -16.71 0.93
CA ARG A 25 12.90 -17.76 1.41
C ARG A 25 11.45 -17.27 1.51
N LYS A 26 11.21 -16.09 2.09
CA LYS A 26 9.85 -15.52 2.23
C LYS A 26 9.19 -15.24 0.87
N ILE A 27 9.94 -14.70 -0.09
CA ILE A 27 9.41 -14.47 -1.45
C ILE A 27 9.00 -15.80 -2.08
N PHE A 28 9.85 -16.83 -2.02
CA PHE A 28 9.52 -18.14 -2.59
C PHE A 28 8.36 -18.83 -1.86
N GLU A 29 8.23 -18.67 -0.54
CA GLU A 29 7.02 -19.12 0.19
C GLU A 29 5.75 -18.43 -0.35
N GLY A 30 5.83 -17.11 -0.60
CA GLY A 30 4.77 -16.34 -1.24
C GLY A 30 4.43 -16.89 -2.63
N ILE A 31 5.42 -17.05 -3.50
CA ILE A 31 5.21 -17.56 -4.88
C ILE A 31 4.61 -18.98 -4.86
N PHE A 32 5.12 -19.87 -4.01
CA PHE A 32 4.64 -21.26 -3.94
C PHE A 32 3.26 -21.39 -3.31
N SER A 33 2.80 -20.37 -2.58
CA SER A 33 1.45 -20.38 -2.02
C SER A 33 0.35 -20.15 -3.05
N VAL A 34 0.67 -19.57 -4.22
CA VAL A 34 -0.30 -19.34 -5.31
C VAL A 34 -0.13 -20.30 -6.48
N LEU A 35 1.01 -21.01 -6.55
CA LEU A 35 1.34 -21.98 -7.59
C LEU A 35 1.25 -23.42 -7.07
N THR A 36 1.19 -24.38 -7.98
CA THR A 36 1.31 -25.81 -7.65
C THR A 36 2.40 -26.46 -8.48
N LEU A 37 2.67 -27.74 -8.22
CA LEU A 37 3.66 -28.50 -8.96
C LEU A 37 3.40 -28.49 -10.48
N SER A 38 2.14 -28.42 -10.95
CA SER A 38 1.86 -28.38 -12.39
C SER A 38 2.34 -27.10 -13.10
N GLU A 39 2.60 -26.04 -12.35
CA GLU A 39 3.14 -24.79 -12.86
C GLU A 39 4.67 -24.72 -12.70
N LEU A 40 5.20 -25.31 -11.63
CA LEU A 40 6.60 -25.13 -11.21
C LEU A 40 7.52 -26.32 -11.53
N GLU A 41 7.00 -27.48 -11.89
CA GLU A 41 7.80 -28.66 -12.22
C GLU A 41 8.88 -28.36 -13.28
N ASP A 42 10.09 -28.83 -13.01
CA ASP A 42 11.32 -28.67 -13.79
C ASP A 42 11.84 -27.23 -13.93
N LEU A 43 11.21 -26.24 -13.30
CA LEU A 43 11.72 -24.87 -13.32
C LEU A 43 12.95 -24.72 -12.43
N THR A 44 13.93 -23.98 -12.95
CA THR A 44 15.14 -23.55 -12.24
C THR A 44 14.88 -22.22 -11.56
N LEU A 45 15.32 -22.08 -10.31
CA LEU A 45 15.06 -20.94 -9.46
C LEU A 45 16.36 -20.16 -9.21
N TYR A 46 16.31 -18.85 -9.44
CA TYR A 46 17.37 -17.92 -9.07
C TYR A 46 16.79 -16.73 -8.32
N GLY A 47 17.63 -16.03 -7.56
CA GLY A 47 17.30 -14.69 -7.13
C GLY A 47 18.48 -13.93 -6.55
N GLY A 48 18.28 -12.63 -6.34
CA GLY A 48 19.32 -11.73 -5.87
C GLY A 48 18.93 -10.27 -6.07
N ALA A 49 19.84 -9.36 -5.78
CA ALA A 49 19.68 -7.94 -6.09
C ALA A 49 19.43 -7.74 -7.60
N ASP A 50 18.50 -6.86 -7.93
CA ASP A 50 18.15 -6.57 -9.32
C ASP A 50 19.19 -5.65 -9.98
N PRO A 51 19.93 -6.13 -11.00
CA PRO A 51 20.95 -5.31 -11.66
C PRO A 51 20.35 -4.24 -12.60
N PHE A 52 19.03 -4.24 -12.82
CA PHE A 52 18.36 -3.22 -13.64
C PHE A 52 17.92 -1.99 -12.86
N SER A 53 17.95 -2.06 -11.54
CA SER A 53 17.61 -0.91 -10.72
C SER A 53 18.78 0.08 -10.70
N PRO A 54 18.52 1.39 -10.83
CA PRO A 54 19.54 2.38 -10.59
C PRO A 54 20.06 2.23 -9.15
N ALA A 55 21.35 2.44 -8.93
CA ALA A 55 21.90 2.57 -7.58
C ALA A 55 21.16 3.72 -6.86
N ASN A 56 20.89 3.54 -5.58
CA ASN A 56 20.30 4.58 -4.75
C ASN A 56 21.24 5.81 -4.71
N ALA A 57 20.74 6.99 -4.31
CA ALA A 57 21.50 8.25 -4.33
C ALA A 57 22.85 8.17 -3.57
N GLU A 58 23.01 7.18 -2.68
CA GLU A 58 24.18 6.93 -1.84
C GLU A 58 25.08 5.77 -2.33
N GLY A 59 24.77 5.14 -3.47
CA GLY A 59 25.59 4.07 -4.06
C GLY A 59 25.39 2.68 -3.44
N GLU A 60 24.35 2.47 -2.64
CA GLU A 60 24.01 1.19 -2.00
C GLU A 60 23.31 0.17 -2.93
N GLU A 61 23.23 -1.10 -2.47
CA GLU A 61 22.56 -2.22 -3.16
C GLU A 61 21.11 -1.86 -3.56
N SER A 62 20.64 -2.43 -4.67
CA SER A 62 19.29 -2.18 -5.16
C SER A 62 18.21 -2.58 -4.14
N ASP A 63 17.28 -1.66 -3.86
CA ASP A 63 16.02 -1.91 -3.12
C ASP A 63 15.04 -2.85 -3.84
N VAL A 64 15.49 -3.55 -4.88
CA VAL A 64 14.67 -4.44 -5.69
C VAL A 64 15.36 -5.79 -5.75
N TYR A 65 14.59 -6.81 -5.39
CA TYR A 65 15.00 -8.20 -5.45
C TYR A 65 14.40 -8.87 -6.68
N LEU A 66 15.25 -9.43 -7.52
CA LEU A 66 14.85 -10.13 -8.72
C LEU A 66 14.76 -11.63 -8.45
N VAL A 67 13.59 -12.23 -8.63
CA VAL A 67 13.42 -13.69 -8.70
C VAL A 67 13.33 -14.10 -10.16
N VAL A 68 14.03 -15.17 -10.56
CA VAL A 68 13.94 -15.72 -11.90
C VAL A 68 13.46 -17.17 -11.85
N LEU A 69 12.36 -17.42 -12.57
CA LEU A 69 11.84 -18.76 -12.83
C LEU A 69 12.16 -19.12 -14.29
N MET A 70 13.03 -20.10 -14.51
CA MET A 70 13.61 -20.41 -15.83
C MET A 70 13.35 -21.86 -16.26
N GLY A 71 13.29 -22.10 -17.58
CA GLY A 71 13.28 -23.44 -18.16
C GLY A 71 11.91 -23.93 -18.63
N GLY A 72 10.86 -23.11 -18.44
CA GLY A 72 9.48 -23.48 -18.75
C GLY A 72 9.12 -23.35 -20.23
N LYS A 73 8.00 -24.00 -20.61
CA LYS A 73 7.34 -23.78 -21.91
C LYS A 73 6.50 -22.49 -21.86
N LEU A 74 6.26 -21.84 -22.99
CA LEU A 74 5.45 -20.59 -23.05
C LEU A 74 4.10 -20.71 -22.31
N LYS A 75 3.37 -21.81 -22.53
CA LYS A 75 2.07 -22.07 -21.87
C LYS A 75 2.20 -22.20 -20.34
N GLN A 76 3.32 -22.77 -19.85
CA GLN A 76 3.60 -22.90 -18.43
C GLN A 76 3.93 -21.52 -17.84
N MET A 77 4.83 -20.76 -18.48
CA MET A 77 5.24 -19.44 -18.01
C MET A 77 4.08 -18.43 -18.00
N ARG A 78 3.17 -18.49 -18.98
CA ARG A 78 1.94 -17.67 -18.96
C ARG A 78 1.06 -17.96 -17.74
N LYS A 79 0.92 -19.23 -17.35
CA LYS A 79 0.15 -19.60 -16.15
C LYS A 79 0.81 -19.08 -14.89
N VAL A 80 2.14 -19.18 -14.80
CA VAL A 80 2.92 -18.64 -13.68
C VAL A 80 2.72 -17.13 -13.59
N TYR A 81 2.86 -16.42 -14.72
CA TYR A 81 2.64 -14.97 -14.79
C TYR A 81 1.25 -14.58 -14.26
N HIS A 82 0.18 -15.15 -14.82
CA HIS A 82 -1.18 -14.81 -14.41
C HIS A 82 -1.46 -15.17 -12.94
N ALA A 83 -0.98 -16.32 -12.46
CA ALA A 83 -1.21 -16.72 -11.08
C ALA A 83 -0.54 -15.79 -10.05
N ILE A 84 0.60 -15.17 -10.42
CA ILE A 84 1.29 -14.19 -9.58
C ILE A 84 0.68 -12.80 -9.73
N ALA A 85 0.45 -12.35 -10.98
CA ALA A 85 -0.09 -11.02 -11.27
C ALA A 85 -1.53 -10.84 -10.77
N ASP A 86 -2.35 -11.89 -10.76
CA ASP A 86 -3.74 -11.82 -10.30
C ASP A 86 -3.86 -11.93 -8.75
N ASP A 87 -2.75 -12.16 -8.05
CA ASP A 87 -2.74 -12.28 -6.59
C ASP A 87 -2.32 -10.97 -5.92
N ALA A 88 -3.31 -10.28 -5.32
CA ALA A 88 -3.11 -8.96 -4.72
C ALA A 88 -2.09 -8.93 -3.58
N ALA A 89 -1.91 -10.04 -2.85
CA ALA A 89 -0.92 -10.07 -1.78
C ALA A 89 0.50 -10.15 -2.33
N LEU A 90 0.74 -10.86 -3.44
CA LEU A 90 2.03 -10.86 -4.13
C LEU A 90 2.28 -9.55 -4.88
N ASP A 91 1.27 -9.00 -5.54
CA ASP A 91 1.36 -7.72 -6.26
C ASP A 91 1.88 -6.59 -5.36
N MET A 92 1.48 -6.57 -4.09
CA MET A 92 2.00 -5.61 -3.10
C MET A 92 3.50 -5.73 -2.81
N TYR A 93 4.09 -6.93 -2.96
CA TYR A 93 5.54 -7.05 -2.85
C TYR A 93 6.24 -6.65 -4.15
N MET A 94 5.52 -6.48 -5.27
CA MET A 94 6.12 -6.28 -6.58
C MET A 94 6.32 -4.79 -6.87
N VAL A 95 7.35 -4.48 -7.66
CA VAL A 95 7.62 -3.09 -8.05
C VAL A 95 6.55 -2.61 -9.04
N HIS A 96 5.76 -1.60 -8.67
CA HIS A 96 4.61 -1.15 -9.45
C HIS A 96 4.94 -0.65 -10.88
N ASN A 97 6.13 -0.14 -11.14
CA ASN A 97 6.44 0.47 -12.45
C ASN A 97 6.78 -0.57 -13.54
N ARG A 98 7.45 -1.66 -13.17
CA ARG A 98 7.92 -2.75 -14.04
C ARG A 98 8.11 -4.01 -13.19
N PRO A 99 7.01 -4.67 -12.82
CA PRO A 99 7.06 -5.81 -11.90
C PRO A 99 7.63 -7.08 -12.53
N PHE A 100 7.69 -7.14 -13.87
CA PHE A 100 8.16 -8.31 -14.60
C PHE A 100 9.27 -7.96 -15.60
N VAL A 101 10.18 -8.92 -15.80
CA VAL A 101 11.27 -8.88 -16.77
C VAL A 101 11.23 -10.15 -17.62
N GLU A 102 11.24 -9.98 -18.93
CA GLU A 102 11.20 -11.08 -19.89
C GLU A 102 12.61 -11.49 -20.36
N ASN A 103 12.69 -12.67 -21.00
CA ASN A 103 13.91 -13.31 -21.51
C ASN A 103 14.99 -12.37 -22.02
N ASN A 104 14.64 -11.46 -22.94
CA ASN A 104 15.60 -10.63 -23.65
C ASN A 104 16.45 -9.76 -22.72
N ARG A 105 15.87 -9.31 -21.59
CA ARG A 105 16.61 -8.57 -20.57
C ARG A 105 17.37 -9.50 -19.64
N LEU A 106 16.76 -10.62 -19.23
CA LEU A 106 17.38 -11.59 -18.33
C LEU A 106 18.70 -12.18 -18.85
N TYR A 107 18.94 -12.21 -20.17
CA TYR A 107 20.23 -12.61 -20.75
C TYR A 107 21.42 -11.75 -20.27
N LYS A 108 21.17 -10.52 -19.84
CA LYS A 108 22.21 -9.58 -19.39
C LYS A 108 22.40 -9.57 -17.87
N VAL A 109 21.66 -10.41 -17.15
CA VAL A 109 21.70 -10.48 -15.68
C VAL A 109 22.79 -11.45 -15.24
N GLU A 110 23.68 -10.95 -14.41
CA GLU A 110 24.76 -11.71 -13.76
C GLU A 110 24.64 -11.56 -12.23
N GLY A 111 25.33 -12.40 -11.46
CA GLY A 111 25.41 -12.27 -9.99
C GLY A 111 24.20 -12.80 -9.20
N LEU A 112 23.20 -13.42 -9.82
CA LEU A 112 22.09 -14.05 -9.07
C LEU A 112 22.51 -15.39 -8.45
N ASP A 113 22.03 -15.63 -7.23
CA ASP A 113 22.18 -16.90 -6.53
C ASP A 113 21.32 -17.99 -7.16
N TYR A 114 21.87 -19.19 -7.21
CA TYR A 114 21.18 -20.38 -7.69
C TYR A 114 20.55 -21.15 -6.53
N PHE A 115 19.22 -21.13 -6.47
CA PHE A 115 18.46 -21.75 -5.38
C PHE A 115 18.03 -23.19 -5.65
N GLY A 116 18.26 -23.71 -6.85
CA GLY A 116 17.98 -25.10 -7.21
C GLY A 116 16.91 -25.27 -8.27
N GLN A 117 16.52 -26.53 -8.50
CA GLN A 117 15.49 -26.90 -9.46
C GLN A 117 14.32 -27.60 -8.76
N VAL A 118 13.10 -27.26 -9.15
CA VAL A 118 11.88 -27.92 -8.63
C VAL A 118 11.75 -29.30 -9.25
N ARG A 119 11.78 -30.33 -8.41
CA ARG A 119 11.65 -31.74 -8.83
C ARG A 119 10.20 -32.22 -8.87
N PRO A 120 9.90 -33.32 -9.57
CA PRO A 120 8.57 -33.94 -9.60
C PRO A 120 8.01 -34.37 -8.23
N ASN A 121 8.88 -34.52 -7.22
CA ASN A 121 8.47 -34.81 -5.84
C ASN A 121 7.99 -33.54 -5.09
N GLY A 122 8.13 -32.35 -5.68
CA GLY A 122 7.80 -31.04 -5.11
C GLY A 122 8.91 -30.40 -4.27
N ARG A 123 10.08 -31.03 -4.14
CA ARG A 123 11.25 -30.47 -3.45
C ARG A 123 12.12 -29.67 -4.40
N ILE A 124 12.93 -28.78 -3.83
CA ILE A 124 13.95 -28.01 -4.52
C ILE A 124 15.29 -28.69 -4.26
N GLU A 125 16.05 -28.97 -5.32
CA GLU A 125 17.32 -29.70 -5.22
C GLU A 125 18.43 -29.02 -6.02
N GLY A 126 19.67 -29.19 -5.55
CA GLY A 126 20.89 -28.76 -6.25
C GLY A 126 21.26 -27.29 -6.10
N GLY A 127 20.57 -26.53 -5.25
CA GLY A 127 20.88 -25.12 -4.95
C GLY A 127 21.85 -24.93 -3.77
N ASP A 128 21.94 -23.70 -3.29
CA ASP A 128 22.79 -23.25 -2.17
C ASP A 128 22.24 -23.55 -0.76
N GLY A 129 21.12 -24.29 -0.67
CA GLY A 129 20.43 -24.63 0.57
C GLY A 129 19.44 -23.59 1.10
N THR A 130 19.32 -22.40 0.49
CA THR A 130 18.44 -21.32 0.98
C THR A 130 16.97 -21.74 1.03
N LEU A 131 16.53 -22.56 0.06
CA LEU A 131 15.16 -23.06 -0.05
C LEU A 131 14.98 -24.46 0.56
N ASP A 132 15.93 -24.93 1.38
CA ASP A 132 15.82 -26.25 1.99
C ASP A 132 14.61 -26.35 2.93
N GLY A 133 13.89 -27.47 2.81
CA GLY A 133 12.65 -27.72 3.55
C GLY A 133 11.41 -27.02 2.97
N LEU A 134 11.55 -26.12 1.99
CA LEU A 134 10.39 -25.66 1.21
C LEU A 134 9.91 -26.79 0.31
N SER A 135 8.59 -26.87 0.12
CA SER A 135 8.01 -27.78 -0.87
C SER A 135 6.89 -27.09 -1.63
N VAL A 136 6.85 -27.32 -2.92
CA VAL A 136 5.78 -26.86 -3.79
C VAL A 136 4.53 -27.70 -3.52
N PRO A 137 3.35 -27.08 -3.31
CA PRO A 137 2.12 -27.82 -3.15
C PRO A 137 1.86 -28.77 -4.32
N LYS A 138 1.62 -30.06 -4.03
CA LYS A 138 1.24 -31.05 -5.06
C LYS A 138 -0.05 -30.63 -5.76
N LYS A 139 -0.23 -31.10 -7.00
CA LYS A 139 -1.43 -30.87 -7.84
C LYS A 139 -2.69 -31.01 -6.99
N ARG A 140 -3.50 -29.95 -6.92
CA ARG A 140 -4.71 -29.88 -6.06
C ARG A 140 -5.58 -31.13 -6.30
N GLY A 141 -5.56 -32.06 -5.34
CA GLY A 141 -6.46 -33.22 -5.33
C GLY A 141 -7.92 -32.78 -5.15
N ARG A 142 -8.87 -33.69 -5.36
CA ARG A 142 -10.34 -33.47 -5.35
C ARG A 142 -10.94 -32.71 -4.14
N ARG A 143 -10.17 -32.38 -3.08
CA ARG A 143 -10.62 -31.53 -1.96
C ARG A 143 -10.24 -30.06 -2.20
N LYS A 144 -11.23 -29.17 -2.13
CA LYS A 144 -11.01 -27.71 -2.17
C LYS A 144 -10.04 -27.30 -1.04
N PRO A 145 -9.03 -26.45 -1.29
CA PRO A 145 -8.13 -25.98 -0.25
C PRO A 145 -8.89 -25.25 0.85
N VAL A 146 -8.38 -25.35 2.07
CA VAL A 146 -8.92 -24.69 3.27
C VAL A 146 -8.96 -23.18 3.02
N GLY A 147 -10.12 -22.55 3.19
CA GLY A 147 -10.30 -21.12 2.90
C GLY A 147 -10.64 -20.77 1.45
N LYS A 148 -10.82 -21.75 0.53
CA LYS A 148 -11.24 -21.46 -0.85
C LYS A 148 -12.55 -20.67 -0.88
N GLY A 149 -12.52 -19.50 -1.51
CA GLY A 149 -13.67 -18.61 -1.66
C GLY A 149 -13.86 -17.64 -0.48
N ILE A 150 -13.03 -17.76 0.57
CA ILE A 150 -12.95 -16.78 1.64
C ILE A 150 -12.03 -15.67 1.19
N ARG A 151 -12.45 -14.43 1.41
CA ARG A 151 -11.61 -13.24 1.24
C ARG A 151 -11.36 -12.60 2.60
N VAL A 152 -10.10 -12.31 2.89
CA VAL A 152 -9.68 -11.59 4.10
C VAL A 152 -9.00 -10.31 3.66
N MET A 153 -9.40 -9.19 4.26
CA MET A 153 -8.71 -7.91 4.07
C MET A 153 -7.67 -7.76 5.18
N LEU A 154 -6.43 -7.46 4.82
CA LEU A 154 -5.34 -7.22 5.76
C LEU A 154 -5.14 -5.71 5.83
N ALA A 155 -5.59 -5.10 6.92
CA ALA A 155 -5.65 -3.65 7.09
C ALA A 155 -4.96 -3.14 8.37
N PRO A 156 -3.71 -3.49 8.69
CA PRO A 156 -3.01 -2.93 9.84
C PRO A 156 -2.61 -1.46 9.60
N ALA A 157 -2.44 -0.70 10.69
CA ALA A 157 -1.66 0.53 10.72
C ALA A 157 -0.17 0.23 10.91
N ASP A 158 0.65 1.28 10.93
CA ASP A 158 2.04 1.16 11.32
C ASP A 158 2.17 0.73 12.78
N TYR A 159 3.21 -0.06 13.04
CA TYR A 159 3.68 -0.41 14.37
C TYR A 159 5.02 0.27 14.62
N GLU A 160 5.44 0.36 15.88
CA GLU A 160 6.71 1.00 16.28
C GLU A 160 7.94 0.54 15.48
N ARG A 161 7.97 -0.73 15.04
CA ARG A 161 9.09 -1.35 14.31
C ARG A 161 8.67 -2.03 13.00
N LEU A 162 7.43 -1.85 12.55
CA LEU A 162 6.92 -2.48 11.34
C LEU A 162 6.01 -1.50 10.62
N THR A 163 6.31 -1.23 9.35
CA THR A 163 5.36 -0.54 8.48
C THR A 163 4.09 -1.39 8.31
N SER A 164 2.97 -0.75 8.01
CA SER A 164 1.70 -1.39 7.67
C SER A 164 1.87 -2.39 6.53
N THR A 165 2.66 -2.02 5.53
CA THR A 165 3.04 -2.87 4.41
C THR A 165 3.77 -4.13 4.89
N ASP A 166 4.74 -4.02 5.80
CA ASP A 166 5.46 -5.18 6.35
C ASP A 166 4.58 -6.05 7.26
N ALA A 167 3.68 -5.45 8.03
CA ALA A 167 2.68 -6.17 8.79
C ALA A 167 1.77 -7.00 7.86
N ILE A 168 1.27 -6.42 6.75
CA ILE A 168 0.47 -7.16 5.76
C ILE A 168 1.25 -8.33 5.15
N LYS A 169 2.54 -8.11 4.82
CA LYS A 169 3.42 -9.13 4.26
C LYS A 169 3.54 -10.32 5.23
N ARG A 170 3.71 -10.05 6.52
CA ARG A 170 3.80 -11.08 7.56
C ARG A 170 2.47 -11.78 7.84
N MET A 171 1.39 -11.02 7.93
CA MET A 171 0.03 -11.56 8.07
C MET A 171 -0.37 -12.43 6.87
N THR A 172 0.10 -12.11 5.67
CA THR A 172 -0.11 -12.92 4.45
C THR A 172 0.47 -14.33 4.61
N VAL A 173 1.72 -14.44 5.10
CA VAL A 173 2.38 -15.71 5.35
C VAL A 173 1.60 -16.52 6.40
N ALA A 174 1.24 -15.89 7.51
CA ALA A 174 0.46 -16.53 8.58
C ALA A 174 -0.93 -17.00 8.08
N ALA A 175 -1.66 -16.15 7.37
CA ALA A 175 -2.98 -16.46 6.82
C ALA A 175 -2.92 -17.66 5.88
N ARG A 176 -1.94 -17.70 4.97
CA ARG A 176 -1.80 -18.78 3.97
C ARG A 176 -1.36 -20.10 4.57
N ARG A 177 -0.58 -20.08 5.66
CA ARG A 177 -0.23 -21.29 6.42
C ARG A 177 -1.47 -22.01 6.96
N HIS A 178 -2.47 -21.24 7.40
CA HIS A 178 -3.71 -21.79 7.96
C HIS A 178 -4.85 -21.92 6.94
N PHE A 179 -4.88 -21.07 5.92
CA PHE A 179 -5.92 -21.00 4.88
C PHE A 179 -5.32 -20.94 3.48
N GLN A 180 -4.83 -22.07 2.97
CA GLN A 180 -4.17 -22.18 1.66
C GLN A 180 -4.99 -21.73 0.43
N GLY A 181 -6.31 -21.60 0.56
CA GLY A 181 -7.21 -21.16 -0.50
C GLY A 181 -7.75 -19.74 -0.33
N VAL A 182 -7.31 -19.01 0.71
CA VAL A 182 -7.81 -17.67 1.04
C VAL A 182 -7.39 -16.65 -0.01
N LYS A 183 -8.28 -15.75 -0.35
CA LYS A 183 -7.96 -14.53 -1.10
C LYS A 183 -7.61 -13.43 -0.11
N LEU A 184 -6.47 -12.80 -0.29
CA LEU A 184 -6.03 -11.70 0.56
C LEU A 184 -6.18 -10.38 -0.19
N ALA A 185 -6.64 -9.36 0.51
CA ALA A 185 -6.74 -8.00 -0.01
C ALA A 185 -5.91 -7.09 0.90
N PRO A 186 -4.74 -6.62 0.46
CA PRO A 186 -3.95 -5.67 1.23
C PRO A 186 -4.68 -4.33 1.30
N PHE A 187 -4.65 -3.69 2.46
CA PHE A 187 -5.16 -2.34 2.67
C PHE A 187 -4.23 -1.65 3.68
N PRO A 188 -3.06 -1.13 3.26
CA PRO A 188 -2.19 -0.45 4.20
C PRO A 188 -2.88 0.80 4.74
N ILE A 189 -3.08 0.88 6.07
CA ILE A 189 -3.63 2.08 6.69
C ILE A 189 -2.51 3.12 6.76
N ASN A 190 -2.75 4.25 6.11
CA ASN A 190 -1.90 5.44 6.18
C ASN A 190 -2.82 6.66 6.16
N ASP A 191 -2.57 7.62 7.05
CA ASP A 191 -3.42 8.77 7.36
C ASP A 191 -3.03 10.07 6.65
N GLY A 192 -2.11 10.02 5.69
CA GLY A 192 -1.68 11.19 4.92
C GLY A 192 -0.18 11.48 5.03
N GLY A 193 0.53 10.71 5.86
CA GLY A 193 1.97 10.78 6.02
C GLY A 193 2.77 10.15 4.87
N GLU A 194 4.05 9.89 5.13
CA GLU A 194 4.95 9.27 4.16
C GLU A 194 4.42 7.90 3.72
N GLY A 195 4.47 7.62 2.41
CA GLY A 195 3.96 6.39 1.81
C GLY A 195 2.44 6.37 1.60
N PHE A 196 1.74 7.48 1.84
CA PHE A 196 0.30 7.60 1.60
C PHE A 196 -0.10 7.25 0.17
N GLY A 197 0.60 7.80 -0.84
CA GLY A 197 0.27 7.56 -2.25
C GLY A 197 0.39 6.07 -2.62
N ALA A 198 1.45 5.42 -2.15
CA ALA A 198 1.69 3.99 -2.37
C ALA A 198 0.65 3.11 -1.66
N SER A 199 0.27 3.48 -0.43
CA SER A 199 -0.74 2.78 0.37
C SER A 199 -2.10 2.77 -0.32
N ILE A 200 -2.55 3.92 -0.82
CA ILE A 200 -3.85 4.01 -1.51
C ILE A 200 -3.82 3.30 -2.87
N VAL A 201 -2.71 3.37 -3.62
CA VAL A 201 -2.53 2.60 -4.86
C VAL A 201 -2.65 1.10 -4.57
N THR A 202 -1.96 0.59 -3.55
CA THR A 202 -2.02 -0.80 -3.12
C THR A 202 -3.43 -1.22 -2.73
N ALA A 203 -4.08 -0.44 -1.86
CA ALA A 203 -5.42 -0.73 -1.35
C ALA A 203 -6.50 -0.80 -2.44
N THR A 204 -6.34 -0.01 -3.51
CA THR A 204 -7.34 0.14 -4.57
C THR A 204 -7.02 -0.65 -5.84
N GLY A 205 -5.83 -1.25 -5.95
CA GLY A 205 -5.32 -1.79 -7.21
C GLY A 205 -5.15 -0.70 -8.27
N GLY A 206 -4.74 0.49 -7.85
CA GLY A 206 -4.48 1.64 -8.71
C GLY A 206 -3.17 1.53 -9.48
N ALA A 207 -2.74 2.62 -10.10
CA ALA A 207 -1.48 2.68 -10.81
C ALA A 207 -0.68 3.92 -10.42
N ALA A 208 0.62 3.76 -10.16
CA ALA A 208 1.53 4.88 -9.98
C ALA A 208 1.88 5.53 -11.34
N ARG A 209 2.03 6.85 -11.36
CA ARG A 209 2.48 7.66 -12.49
C ARG A 209 3.80 8.29 -12.13
N LYS A 210 4.83 8.03 -12.95
CA LYS A 210 6.14 8.68 -12.82
C LYS A 210 6.11 10.04 -13.51
N ILE A 211 6.67 11.04 -12.85
CA ILE A 211 6.84 12.40 -13.37
C ILE A 211 8.18 12.94 -12.88
N ALA A 212 8.91 13.66 -13.74
CA ALA A 212 10.02 14.48 -13.27
C ALA A 212 9.44 15.81 -12.79
N VAL A 213 9.77 16.28 -11.59
CA VAL A 213 9.32 17.54 -10.99
C VAL A 213 10.49 18.41 -10.57
N THR A 214 10.26 19.70 -10.37
CA THR A 214 11.29 20.61 -9.85
C THR A 214 11.62 20.24 -8.40
N SER A 215 12.91 20.18 -8.10
CA SER A 215 13.43 19.90 -6.75
C SER A 215 12.95 20.96 -5.76
N CYS A 216 12.62 20.57 -4.53
CA CYS A 216 12.26 21.50 -3.47
C CYS A 216 13.42 22.40 -3.01
N MET A 217 14.64 22.13 -3.48
CA MET A 217 15.83 22.99 -3.32
C MET A 217 16.05 23.94 -4.50
N LEU A 218 15.22 23.87 -5.55
CA LEU A 218 15.32 24.66 -6.79
C LEU A 218 16.64 24.46 -7.57
N ASP A 219 17.32 23.34 -7.35
CA ASP A 219 18.63 23.00 -7.93
C ASP A 219 18.57 22.04 -9.14
N GLY A 220 17.36 21.64 -9.56
CA GLY A 220 17.19 20.75 -10.71
C GLY A 220 15.84 20.04 -10.76
N ARG A 221 15.81 18.90 -11.45
CA ARG A 221 14.63 18.02 -11.59
C ARG A 221 14.86 16.73 -10.81
N ARG A 222 13.82 16.26 -10.12
CA ARG A 222 13.80 14.97 -9.42
C ARG A 222 12.63 14.11 -9.91
N ASP A 223 12.78 12.80 -9.86
CA ASP A 223 11.66 11.90 -10.10
C ASP A 223 10.69 11.93 -8.90
N ALA A 224 9.40 11.95 -9.20
CA ALA A 224 8.30 11.87 -8.26
C ALA A 224 7.19 10.96 -8.79
N TYR A 225 6.31 10.52 -7.90
CA TYR A 225 5.20 9.64 -8.23
C TYR A 225 3.88 10.11 -7.63
N TYR A 226 2.80 9.94 -8.40
CA TYR A 226 1.44 10.09 -7.87
C TYR A 226 0.57 8.90 -8.29
N GLY A 227 -0.42 8.57 -7.47
CA GLY A 227 -1.34 7.46 -7.71
C GLY A 227 -2.51 7.86 -8.60
N VAL A 228 -2.97 6.94 -9.45
CA VAL A 228 -4.25 7.04 -10.16
C VAL A 228 -5.11 5.86 -9.77
N VAL A 229 -6.23 6.14 -9.12
CA VAL A 229 -7.14 5.12 -8.58
C VAL A 229 -8.51 5.24 -9.22
N SER A 230 -9.15 4.08 -9.43
CA SER A 230 -10.45 3.98 -10.12
C SER A 230 -10.50 4.69 -11.50
N GLY A 231 -9.34 4.94 -12.13
CA GLY A 231 -9.22 5.59 -13.44
C GLY A 231 -9.63 7.07 -13.50
N ARG A 232 -9.94 7.71 -12.36
CA ARG A 232 -10.51 9.08 -12.32
C ARG A 232 -10.08 9.94 -11.13
N THR A 233 -9.40 9.33 -10.16
CA THR A 233 -8.96 9.99 -8.93
C THR A 233 -7.44 9.99 -8.88
N ALA A 234 -6.82 11.16 -8.74
CA ALA A 234 -5.41 11.30 -8.45
C ALA A 234 -5.19 11.23 -6.94
N VAL A 235 -4.10 10.60 -6.50
CA VAL A 235 -3.64 10.59 -5.12
C VAL A 235 -2.23 11.15 -5.12
N ILE A 236 -2.05 12.32 -4.52
CA ILE A 236 -0.78 13.03 -4.44
C ILE A 236 -0.33 13.00 -2.98
N GLU A 237 0.94 12.77 -2.78
CA GLU A 237 1.58 12.81 -1.47
C GLU A 237 2.59 13.94 -1.50
N THR A 238 2.50 14.88 -0.57
CA THR A 238 3.34 16.07 -0.58
C THR A 238 4.82 15.72 -0.45
N ALA A 239 5.16 14.68 0.32
CA ALA A 239 6.53 14.18 0.51
C ALA A 239 7.25 13.77 -0.80
N GLN A 240 6.49 13.46 -1.87
CA GLN A 240 7.07 13.16 -3.20
C GLN A 240 7.56 14.39 -3.95
N GLY A 241 7.03 15.57 -3.63
CA GLY A 241 7.39 16.85 -4.24
C GLY A 241 8.08 17.83 -3.30
N PHE A 242 8.13 17.51 -2.00
CA PHE A 242 8.71 18.35 -0.95
C PHE A 242 9.34 17.47 0.14
N SER A 243 10.47 17.88 0.70
CA SER A 243 11.10 17.20 1.83
C SER A 243 11.48 18.20 2.91
N ALA A 244 11.70 17.72 4.14
CA ALA A 244 12.14 18.55 5.26
C ALA A 244 13.35 19.43 4.87
N GLY A 245 13.31 20.70 5.24
CA GLY A 245 14.34 21.69 4.85
C GLY A 245 14.19 22.25 3.43
N GLY A 246 13.21 21.79 2.64
CA GLY A 246 12.91 22.32 1.32
C GLY A 246 12.53 23.81 1.35
N ILE A 247 12.92 24.53 0.31
CA ILE A 247 12.63 25.95 0.14
C ILE A 247 11.49 26.23 -0.85
N SER A 248 10.94 25.22 -1.52
CA SER A 248 9.83 25.40 -2.46
C SER A 248 8.95 24.17 -2.61
N SER A 249 7.63 24.36 -2.58
CA SER A 249 6.58 23.35 -2.81
C SER A 249 6.19 23.21 -4.29
N ILE A 250 6.94 23.84 -5.21
CA ILE A 250 6.65 23.84 -6.65
C ILE A 250 6.50 22.44 -7.24
N GLY A 251 7.30 21.46 -6.77
CA GLY A 251 7.22 20.08 -7.24
C GLY A 251 5.86 19.43 -6.98
N VAL A 252 5.24 19.71 -5.82
CA VAL A 252 3.88 19.23 -5.49
C VAL A 252 2.85 19.84 -6.45
N GLY A 253 2.98 21.14 -6.75
CA GLY A 253 2.08 21.82 -7.68
C GLY A 253 2.21 21.31 -9.12
N GLU A 254 3.41 20.94 -9.55
CA GLU A 254 3.64 20.29 -10.85
C GLU A 254 3.00 18.91 -10.94
N MET A 255 3.00 18.13 -9.85
CA MET A 255 2.28 16.85 -9.79
C MET A 255 0.78 17.04 -9.96
N LEU A 256 0.20 18.03 -9.27
CA LEU A 256 -1.22 18.36 -9.41
C LEU A 256 -1.53 18.85 -10.82
N ARG A 257 -0.74 19.79 -11.35
CA ARG A 257 -0.89 20.27 -12.73
C ARG A 257 -0.90 19.12 -13.71
N ARG A 258 0.03 18.16 -13.59
CA ARG A 258 0.06 16.98 -14.45
C ARG A 258 -1.20 16.12 -14.32
N ALA A 259 -1.69 15.88 -13.10
CA ALA A 259 -2.93 15.14 -12.88
C ALA A 259 -4.14 15.85 -13.52
N LEU A 260 -4.16 17.19 -13.50
CA LEU A 260 -5.17 18.01 -14.16
C LEU A 260 -5.03 17.94 -15.69
N ASP A 261 -3.81 17.98 -16.23
CA ASP A 261 -3.56 17.84 -17.68
C ASP A 261 -4.01 16.46 -18.19
N GLU A 262 -3.94 15.41 -17.36
CA GLU A 262 -4.42 14.06 -17.68
C GLU A 262 -5.95 13.90 -17.65
N GLY A 263 -6.71 14.94 -17.32
CA GLY A 263 -8.16 14.85 -17.32
C GLY A 263 -8.77 14.41 -15.98
N LEU A 264 -7.96 14.15 -14.95
CA LEU A 264 -8.45 13.66 -13.64
C LEU A 264 -9.30 14.74 -12.95
N LYS A 265 -10.39 14.31 -12.30
CA LYS A 265 -11.42 15.21 -11.73
C LYS A 265 -11.55 15.14 -10.21
N ASN A 266 -11.12 14.03 -9.61
CA ASN A 266 -11.07 13.92 -8.15
C ASN A 266 -9.59 13.88 -7.76
N ILE A 267 -9.21 14.68 -6.77
CA ILE A 267 -7.84 14.79 -6.30
C ILE A 267 -7.86 14.55 -4.79
N ILE A 268 -7.03 13.63 -4.31
CA ILE A 268 -6.75 13.43 -2.90
C ILE A 268 -5.30 13.83 -2.68
N ILE A 269 -5.05 14.73 -1.73
CA ILE A 269 -3.70 15.13 -1.34
C ILE A 269 -3.47 14.71 0.11
N GLY A 270 -2.56 13.77 0.32
CA GLY A 270 -2.02 13.46 1.65
C GLY A 270 -0.98 14.50 2.01
N VAL A 271 -1.24 15.25 3.08
CA VAL A 271 -0.38 16.33 3.55
C VAL A 271 0.49 15.81 4.69
N HIS A 272 1.79 15.72 4.41
CA HIS A 272 2.84 15.50 5.40
C HIS A 272 3.48 16.86 5.70
N ASP A 273 3.40 17.28 6.97
CA ASP A 273 3.73 18.63 7.48
C ASP A 273 2.78 19.73 6.95
N ALA A 274 1.96 20.28 7.85
CA ALA A 274 0.98 21.32 7.52
C ALA A 274 1.63 22.60 6.98
N GLN A 275 2.90 22.85 7.27
CA GLN A 275 3.61 24.05 6.81
C GLN A 275 4.85 23.67 5.98
N MET A 276 4.64 23.50 4.68
CA MET A 276 5.73 23.53 3.69
C MET A 276 6.58 24.78 3.92
N GLY A 277 7.91 24.68 3.87
CA GLY A 277 8.80 25.80 4.20
C GLY A 277 8.52 27.11 3.44
N ASP A 278 7.92 27.04 2.26
CA ASP A 278 7.50 28.19 1.44
C ASP A 278 6.00 28.55 1.58
N GLY A 279 5.33 28.04 2.60
CA GLY A 279 3.91 28.26 2.87
C GLY A 279 2.95 27.71 1.82
N GLY A 280 3.41 27.11 0.71
CA GLY A 280 2.60 26.78 -0.47
C GLY A 280 2.72 27.76 -1.64
N MET A 281 3.63 28.74 -1.57
CA MET A 281 3.87 29.71 -2.65
C MET A 281 4.28 29.04 -3.96
N GLY A 282 5.23 28.09 -3.90
CA GLY A 282 5.69 27.34 -5.07
C GLY A 282 4.58 26.48 -5.68
N PHE A 283 3.75 25.84 -4.85
CA PHE A 283 2.57 25.11 -5.30
C PHE A 283 1.60 26.00 -6.07
N ALA A 284 1.25 27.16 -5.51
CA ALA A 284 0.38 28.13 -6.17
C ALA A 284 0.98 28.60 -7.51
N ARG A 285 2.29 28.84 -7.55
CA ARG A 285 2.99 29.24 -8.78
C ARG A 285 2.94 28.17 -9.87
N ALA A 286 3.17 26.90 -9.54
CA ALA A 286 3.10 25.82 -10.52
C ALA A 286 1.71 25.73 -11.18
N LEU A 287 0.67 26.17 -10.47
CA LEU A 287 -0.70 26.22 -10.96
C LEU A 287 -1.03 27.50 -11.72
N GLY A 288 -0.12 28.48 -11.79
CA GLY A 288 -0.26 29.69 -12.61
C GLY A 288 -0.43 30.99 -11.85
N VAL A 289 -0.30 30.99 -10.52
CA VAL A 289 -0.25 32.24 -9.74
C VAL A 289 1.11 32.92 -9.92
N ARG A 290 1.12 34.24 -10.05
CA ARG A 290 2.35 35.05 -10.10
C ARG A 290 2.42 35.95 -8.87
N PHE A 291 3.62 36.13 -8.32
CA PHE A 291 3.87 36.93 -7.13
C PHE A 291 4.85 38.05 -7.46
N PHE A 292 4.63 39.23 -6.89
CA PHE A 292 5.42 40.42 -7.16
C PHE A 292 5.87 41.11 -5.87
N ASP A 293 7.05 41.69 -5.92
CA ASP A 293 7.56 42.58 -4.88
C ASP A 293 7.02 44.00 -5.02
N LYS A 294 7.46 44.88 -4.11
CA LYS A 294 7.12 46.30 -4.07
C LYS A 294 7.49 47.08 -5.35
N ASP A 295 8.52 46.62 -6.07
CA ASP A 295 9.06 47.27 -7.26
C ASP A 295 8.38 46.72 -8.54
N GLY A 296 7.46 45.76 -8.39
CA GLY A 296 6.75 45.10 -9.47
C GLY A 296 7.55 43.99 -10.15
N THR A 297 8.67 43.55 -9.54
CA THR A 297 9.47 42.43 -10.03
C THR A 297 8.79 41.13 -9.67
N GLU A 298 8.69 40.20 -10.62
CA GLU A 298 8.15 38.86 -10.33
C GLU A 298 9.14 38.11 -9.43
N LEU A 299 8.66 37.70 -8.26
CA LEU A 299 9.43 36.93 -7.28
C LEU A 299 9.69 35.52 -7.81
N ASP A 300 10.66 34.80 -7.24
CA ASP A 300 10.85 33.36 -7.47
C ASP A 300 9.89 32.53 -6.58
N ALA A 301 9.97 31.19 -6.64
CA ALA A 301 9.07 30.29 -5.92
C ALA A 301 9.63 29.85 -4.56
N SER A 302 10.60 30.60 -4.01
CA SER A 302 11.33 30.19 -2.82
C SER A 302 10.72 30.75 -1.53
N ARG A 303 10.98 30.05 -0.43
CA ARG A 303 10.69 30.50 0.94
C ARG A 303 11.25 31.90 1.21
N ASP A 304 12.45 32.20 0.72
CA ASP A 304 13.13 33.47 0.99
C ASP A 304 12.44 34.65 0.30
N ALA A 305 11.64 34.39 -0.74
CA ALA A 305 10.80 35.38 -1.38
C ALA A 305 9.48 35.67 -0.63
N LEU A 306 9.04 34.82 0.30
CA LEU A 306 7.78 35.01 1.04
C LEU A 306 7.68 36.39 1.71
N PRO A 307 8.71 36.88 2.44
CA PRO A 307 8.62 38.18 3.09
C PRO A 307 8.58 39.34 2.09
N LEU A 308 8.91 39.12 0.82
CA LEU A 308 8.97 40.16 -0.20
C LEU A 308 7.65 40.34 -0.96
N ILE A 309 6.66 39.45 -0.74
CA ILE A 309 5.38 39.48 -1.45
C ILE A 309 4.61 40.75 -1.08
N GLU A 310 4.29 41.55 -2.09
CA GLU A 310 3.36 42.67 -1.99
C GLU A 310 2.06 42.43 -2.77
N ARG A 311 2.12 41.64 -3.86
CA ARG A 311 0.98 41.42 -4.75
C ARG A 311 1.00 40.04 -5.39
N ALA A 312 -0.18 39.47 -5.64
CA ALA A 312 -0.35 38.25 -6.43
C ALA A 312 -1.30 38.47 -7.61
N GLU A 313 -1.14 37.70 -8.68
CA GLU A 313 -2.03 37.61 -9.84
C GLU A 313 -2.46 36.16 -10.04
N ALA A 314 -3.77 35.93 -10.21
CA ALA A 314 -4.38 34.61 -10.32
C ALA A 314 -5.04 34.34 -11.69
N ASP A 315 -4.89 35.23 -12.66
CA ASP A 315 -5.58 35.17 -13.97
C ASP A 315 -5.20 33.93 -14.80
N TYR A 316 -4.02 33.37 -14.54
CA TYR A 316 -3.47 32.22 -15.27
C TYR A 316 -3.56 30.92 -14.48
N ILE A 317 -4.37 30.87 -13.43
CA ILE A 317 -4.63 29.62 -12.70
C ILE A 317 -5.11 28.56 -13.68
N HIS A 318 -4.59 27.34 -13.51
CA HIS A 318 -4.91 26.20 -14.35
C HIS A 318 -6.45 26.05 -14.47
N PRO A 319 -7.01 26.04 -15.69
CA PRO A 319 -8.45 26.24 -15.91
C PRO A 319 -9.33 25.18 -15.24
N ARG A 320 -8.80 23.97 -15.04
CA ARG A 320 -9.52 22.86 -14.40
C ARG A 320 -9.59 22.96 -12.88
N MET A 321 -8.89 23.91 -12.25
CA MET A 321 -8.91 24.07 -10.78
C MET A 321 -10.31 24.34 -10.23
N GLY A 322 -11.16 25.06 -10.98
CA GLY A 322 -12.55 25.31 -10.58
C GLY A 322 -13.50 24.13 -10.80
N GLU A 323 -13.07 23.06 -11.48
CA GLU A 323 -13.92 21.90 -11.80
C GLU A 323 -13.62 20.66 -10.95
N VAL A 324 -12.46 20.64 -10.29
CA VAL A 324 -12.00 19.45 -9.57
C VAL A 324 -12.59 19.35 -8.16
N LYS A 325 -12.82 18.11 -7.74
CA LYS A 325 -13.14 17.79 -6.35
C LYS A 325 -11.84 17.45 -5.64
N LEU A 326 -11.34 18.39 -4.84
CA LEU A 326 -10.11 18.23 -4.10
C LEU A 326 -10.40 17.93 -2.62
N LEU A 327 -9.74 16.90 -2.09
CA LEU A 327 -9.74 16.54 -0.67
C LEU A 327 -8.30 16.52 -0.15
N CYS A 328 -7.98 17.39 0.80
CA CYS A 328 -6.74 17.33 1.57
C CYS A 328 -6.99 16.50 2.83
N ILE A 329 -6.20 15.45 3.02
CA ILE A 329 -6.14 14.66 4.24
C ILE A 329 -4.87 15.05 4.98
N ASP A 330 -5.04 15.54 6.21
CA ASP A 330 -3.93 15.97 7.06
C ASP A 330 -3.88 15.13 8.34
N ALA A 331 -2.75 14.48 8.56
CA ALA A 331 -2.43 13.77 9.79
C ALA A 331 -1.30 14.42 10.59
N SER A 332 -0.84 15.60 10.16
CA SER A 332 0.28 16.29 10.79
C SER A 332 -0.11 16.98 12.09
N SER A 333 0.90 17.15 12.96
CA SER A 333 0.82 18.03 14.12
C SER A 333 0.86 19.50 13.68
N PRO A 334 0.32 20.44 14.47
CA PRO A 334 0.46 21.87 14.21
C PRO A 334 1.95 22.24 14.10
N ALA A 335 2.33 22.93 13.01
CA ALA A 335 3.70 23.33 12.74
C ALA A 335 4.04 24.71 13.32
N ASP A 336 5.34 25.01 13.41
CA ASP A 336 5.90 26.31 13.82
C ASP A 336 5.49 27.44 12.88
N ALA A 337 5.56 28.70 13.35
CA ALA A 337 5.19 29.86 12.55
C ALA A 337 6.19 30.12 11.39
N ILE A 338 5.70 30.16 10.14
CA ILE A 338 6.48 30.61 8.97
C ILE A 338 6.49 32.14 8.89
N ALA A 339 7.68 32.73 8.83
CA ALA A 339 7.83 34.16 8.59
C ALA A 339 7.30 34.56 7.20
N GLY A 340 6.43 35.57 7.15
CA GLY A 340 5.87 36.08 5.90
C GLY A 340 4.62 35.35 5.38
N ILE A 341 4.14 34.32 6.09
CA ILE A 341 2.93 33.58 5.70
C ILE A 341 1.68 34.48 5.61
N ASP A 342 1.58 35.48 6.47
CA ASP A 342 0.47 36.45 6.46
C ASP A 342 0.44 37.28 5.17
N ARG A 343 1.61 37.64 4.64
CA ARG A 343 1.72 38.37 3.35
C ARG A 343 1.26 37.49 2.19
N LEU A 344 1.69 36.23 2.17
CA LEU A 344 1.24 35.26 1.17
C LEU A 344 -0.28 35.10 1.19
N ASN A 345 -0.85 34.86 2.38
CA ASN A 345 -2.29 34.66 2.55
C ASN A 345 -3.09 35.90 2.14
N ALA A 346 -2.63 37.11 2.51
CA ALA A 346 -3.28 38.36 2.14
C ALA A 346 -3.24 38.60 0.63
N ALA A 347 -2.07 38.44 0.01
CA ALA A 347 -1.90 38.65 -1.44
C ALA A 347 -2.74 37.66 -2.26
N LEU A 348 -2.73 36.37 -1.88
CA LEU A 348 -3.56 35.36 -2.51
C LEU A 348 -5.05 35.61 -2.30
N SER A 349 -5.46 36.00 -1.09
CA SER A 349 -6.87 36.29 -0.81
C SER A 349 -7.40 37.42 -1.70
N ALA A 350 -6.59 38.48 -1.86
CA ALA A 350 -6.89 39.59 -2.76
C ALA A 350 -6.97 39.15 -4.23
N ALA A 351 -6.02 38.33 -4.69
CA ALA A 351 -5.99 37.85 -6.07
C ALA A 351 -7.14 36.88 -6.41
N LEU A 352 -7.57 36.05 -5.45
CA LEU A 352 -8.64 35.07 -5.62
C LEU A 352 -10.05 35.63 -5.33
N GLY A 353 -10.13 36.82 -4.73
CA GLY A 353 -11.39 37.41 -4.28
C GLY A 353 -12.10 36.61 -3.18
N ARG A 354 -11.36 35.85 -2.36
CA ARG A 354 -11.87 35.05 -1.24
C ARG A 354 -10.84 34.95 -0.14
N GLU A 355 -11.28 34.84 1.11
CA GLU A 355 -10.38 34.68 2.25
C GLU A 355 -9.78 33.26 2.30
N ILE A 356 -8.50 33.17 2.67
CA ILE A 356 -7.81 31.91 2.95
C ILE A 356 -7.88 31.65 4.44
N ASP A 357 -8.38 30.47 4.84
CA ASP A 357 -8.22 29.99 6.21
C ASP A 357 -6.76 29.55 6.40
N PRO A 358 -5.96 30.25 7.23
CA PRO A 358 -4.56 29.91 7.43
C PRO A 358 -4.38 28.74 8.42
N SER A 359 -5.42 28.35 9.17
CA SER A 359 -5.32 27.31 10.21
C SER A 359 -4.88 25.92 9.69
N PRO A 360 -5.22 25.51 8.45
CA PRO A 360 -4.75 24.25 7.87
C PRO A 360 -3.39 24.38 7.13
N GLY A 361 -2.73 25.53 7.22
CA GLY A 361 -1.45 25.80 6.54
C GLY A 361 -1.54 25.62 5.02
N PHE A 362 -0.66 24.78 4.47
CA PHE A 362 -0.62 24.41 3.05
C PHE A 362 -1.99 23.98 2.52
N ALA A 363 -2.75 23.19 3.28
CA ALA A 363 -4.06 22.73 2.85
C ALA A 363 -5.08 23.89 2.70
N GLY A 364 -4.92 24.97 3.46
CA GLY A 364 -5.72 26.19 3.33
C GLY A 364 -5.54 26.83 1.95
N ILE A 365 -4.29 26.96 1.49
CA ILE A 365 -3.98 27.47 0.14
C ILE A 365 -4.55 26.56 -0.95
N VAL A 366 -4.36 25.24 -0.81
CA VAL A 366 -4.90 24.27 -1.77
C VAL A 366 -6.43 24.40 -1.88
N CYS A 367 -7.12 24.51 -0.75
CA CYS A 367 -8.57 24.68 -0.71
C CYS A 367 -9.00 26.01 -1.31
N ALA A 368 -8.28 27.11 -1.03
CA ALA A 368 -8.57 28.42 -1.61
C ALA A 368 -8.47 28.43 -3.15
N LEU A 369 -7.44 27.79 -3.70
CA LEU A 369 -7.20 27.72 -5.15
C LEU A 369 -8.21 26.85 -5.91
N SER A 370 -8.81 25.85 -5.26
CA SER A 370 -9.70 24.87 -5.92
C SER A 370 -11.18 24.93 -5.48
N GLY A 371 -11.49 25.55 -4.34
CA GLY A 371 -12.74 25.28 -3.62
C GLY A 371 -12.77 23.88 -2.98
N GLY A 372 -11.59 23.28 -2.77
CA GLY A 372 -11.41 21.97 -2.15
C GLY A 372 -11.80 21.94 -0.67
N ARG A 373 -11.77 20.73 -0.10
CA ARG A 373 -12.06 20.49 1.31
C ARG A 373 -10.82 19.96 2.02
N TYR A 374 -10.61 20.47 3.23
CA TYR A 374 -9.64 19.96 4.18
C TYR A 374 -10.33 19.07 5.20
N SER A 375 -9.73 17.91 5.52
CA SER A 375 -10.27 17.00 6.52
C SER A 375 -9.16 16.33 7.33
N ARG A 376 -9.45 16.15 8.63
CA ARG A 376 -8.70 15.30 9.55
C ARG A 376 -9.47 14.02 9.91
N ASP A 377 -10.66 13.83 9.35
CA ASP A 377 -11.46 12.63 9.56
C ASP A 377 -11.07 11.58 8.52
N TYR A 378 -10.49 10.48 8.99
CA TYR A 378 -10.12 9.36 8.12
C TYR A 378 -11.33 8.76 7.37
N ASP A 379 -12.55 8.95 7.88
CA ASP A 379 -13.76 8.46 7.23
C ASP A 379 -14.01 9.15 5.87
N ASP A 380 -13.58 10.40 5.70
CA ASP A 380 -13.66 11.13 4.42
C ASP A 380 -12.74 10.49 3.36
N LEU A 381 -11.55 10.03 3.79
CA LEU A 381 -10.66 9.27 2.91
C LEU A 381 -11.30 7.93 2.50
N LEU A 382 -11.86 7.20 3.47
CA LEU A 382 -12.54 5.92 3.21
C LEU A 382 -13.71 6.09 2.24
N GLU A 383 -14.44 7.20 2.33
CA GLU A 383 -15.48 7.55 1.36
C GLU A 383 -14.87 7.85 -0.03
N ALA A 384 -13.84 8.69 -0.09
CA ALA A 384 -13.21 9.11 -1.35
C ALA A 384 -12.64 7.93 -2.15
N ILE A 385 -12.09 6.92 -1.48
CA ILE A 385 -11.56 5.68 -2.11
C ILE A 385 -12.62 4.57 -2.24
N ASN A 386 -13.84 4.82 -1.78
CA ASN A 386 -14.97 3.88 -1.80
C ASN A 386 -14.66 2.55 -1.07
N PHE A 387 -14.25 2.66 0.19
CA PHE A 387 -13.88 1.53 1.05
C PHE A 387 -14.93 0.42 1.06
N ASN A 388 -16.22 0.75 1.10
CA ASN A 388 -17.30 -0.25 1.09
C ASN A 388 -17.26 -1.15 -0.16
N LYS A 389 -16.89 -0.60 -1.32
CA LYS A 389 -16.66 -1.39 -2.53
C LYS A 389 -15.42 -2.27 -2.38
N LEU A 390 -14.34 -1.74 -1.80
CA LEU A 390 -13.10 -2.49 -1.55
C LEU A 390 -13.31 -3.63 -0.54
N ALA A 391 -14.16 -3.46 0.47
CA ALA A 391 -14.47 -4.44 1.50
C ALA A 391 -15.57 -5.45 1.09
N ARG A 392 -16.14 -5.32 -0.11
CA ARG A 392 -17.18 -6.23 -0.61
C ARG A 392 -16.69 -7.68 -0.63
N ASN A 393 -17.55 -8.61 -0.21
CA ASN A 393 -17.26 -10.05 -0.12
C ASN A 393 -16.10 -10.41 0.83
N THR A 394 -15.65 -9.48 1.68
CA THR A 394 -14.68 -9.76 2.73
C THR A 394 -15.39 -10.48 3.89
N ALA A 395 -14.85 -11.61 4.30
CA ALA A 395 -15.37 -12.41 5.41
C ALA A 395 -14.74 -12.05 6.76
N LEU A 396 -13.58 -11.40 6.74
CA LEU A 396 -12.83 -10.97 7.91
C LEU A 396 -11.93 -9.79 7.53
N VAL A 397 -11.87 -8.78 8.38
CA VAL A 397 -10.80 -7.77 8.35
C VAL A 397 -9.80 -8.12 9.45
N ALA A 398 -8.57 -8.43 9.05
CA ALA A 398 -7.47 -8.60 9.98
C ALA A 398 -6.64 -7.31 10.01
N THR A 399 -6.58 -6.65 11.14
CA THR A 399 -5.99 -5.30 11.32
C THR A 399 -5.13 -5.27 12.57
N GLY A 400 -4.67 -4.09 12.99
CA GLY A 400 -3.89 -3.91 14.20
C GLY A 400 -3.08 -2.63 14.19
N CYS A 401 -2.53 -2.30 15.34
CA CYS A 401 -1.74 -1.11 15.62
C CYS A 401 -0.81 -1.40 16.83
N SER A 402 0.14 -0.50 17.11
CA SER A 402 1.01 -0.63 18.30
C SER A 402 0.21 -0.73 19.59
N ALA A 403 -0.57 0.28 19.93
CA ALA A 403 -1.39 0.32 21.13
C ALA A 403 -2.86 0.45 20.74
N LEU A 404 -3.71 -0.37 21.37
CA LEU A 404 -5.16 -0.20 21.28
C LEU A 404 -5.65 0.60 22.49
N ASP A 405 -5.34 1.89 22.49
CA ASP A 405 -5.71 2.85 23.52
C ASP A 405 -6.91 3.72 23.06
N THR A 406 -7.30 4.66 23.91
CA THR A 406 -8.37 5.62 23.64
C THR A 406 -8.06 6.51 22.43
N GLU A 407 -6.79 6.81 22.16
CA GLU A 407 -6.42 7.62 21.01
C GLU A 407 -6.62 6.85 19.70
N ALA A 408 -6.17 5.59 19.63
CA ALA A 408 -6.38 4.74 18.46
C ALA A 408 -7.87 4.56 18.12
N MET A 409 -8.73 4.49 19.15
CA MET A 409 -10.18 4.33 19.00
C MET A 409 -10.95 5.66 19.01
N GLN A 410 -10.29 6.81 19.01
CA GLN A 410 -10.98 8.10 18.93
C GLN A 410 -11.73 8.26 17.61
N PRO A 411 -12.98 8.81 17.62
CA PRO A 411 -13.71 9.13 16.39
C PRO A 411 -12.89 9.98 15.42
N GLY A 412 -12.88 9.58 14.15
CA GLY A 412 -12.11 10.23 13.09
C GLY A 412 -10.72 9.64 12.87
N ARG A 413 -10.18 8.87 13.82
CA ARG A 413 -8.87 8.20 13.65
C ARG A 413 -8.97 6.95 12.76
N PRO A 414 -7.87 6.55 12.10
CA PRO A 414 -7.92 5.48 11.10
C PRO A 414 -8.48 4.14 11.62
N MET A 415 -8.02 3.70 12.79
CA MET A 415 -8.45 2.43 13.37
C MET A 415 -9.94 2.43 13.73
N TYR A 416 -10.42 3.49 14.40
CA TYR A 416 -11.84 3.67 14.66
C TYR A 416 -12.68 3.64 13.37
N CYS A 417 -12.30 4.41 12.35
CA CYS A 417 -13.06 4.51 11.10
C CYS A 417 -13.11 3.16 10.37
N ILE A 418 -12.01 2.40 10.33
CA ILE A 418 -11.99 1.04 9.77
C ILE A 418 -12.93 0.11 10.54
N VAL A 419 -12.84 0.08 11.87
CA VAL A 419 -13.70 -0.75 12.74
C VAL A 419 -15.18 -0.39 12.55
N LYS A 420 -15.51 0.91 12.52
CA LYS A 420 -16.87 1.43 12.27
C LYS A 420 -17.41 0.99 10.92
N ARG A 421 -16.61 1.07 9.84
CA ARG A 421 -17.00 0.58 8.50
C ARG A 421 -17.20 -0.94 8.49
N CYS A 422 -16.36 -1.70 9.20
CA CYS A 422 -16.51 -3.15 9.34
C CYS A 422 -17.84 -3.51 10.04
N ALA A 423 -18.17 -2.81 11.12
CA ALA A 423 -19.43 -2.99 11.84
C ALA A 423 -20.65 -2.74 10.94
N ALA A 424 -20.64 -1.63 10.19
CA ALA A 424 -21.71 -1.29 9.24
C ALA A 424 -21.89 -2.36 8.14
N LEU A 425 -20.80 -2.99 7.72
CA LEU A 425 -20.78 -4.08 6.74
C LEU A 425 -20.99 -5.48 7.35
N LYS A 426 -21.13 -5.57 8.69
CA LYS A 426 -21.22 -6.83 9.45
C LYS A 426 -20.03 -7.77 9.21
N ILE A 427 -18.84 -7.19 9.01
CA ILE A 427 -17.59 -7.92 8.84
C ILE A 427 -16.91 -8.02 10.21
N PRO A 428 -16.61 -9.24 10.70
CA PRO A 428 -15.87 -9.39 11.96
C PRO A 428 -14.43 -8.90 11.81
N VAL A 429 -13.84 -8.50 12.93
CA VAL A 429 -12.49 -7.94 13.00
C VAL A 429 -11.58 -8.84 13.83
N ALA A 430 -10.37 -9.11 13.36
CA ALA A 430 -9.32 -9.76 14.15
C ALA A 430 -8.11 -8.82 14.23
N MET A 431 -7.62 -8.54 15.43
CA MET A 431 -6.56 -7.55 15.66
C MET A 431 -5.29 -8.20 16.17
N VAL A 432 -4.14 -7.77 15.64
CA VAL A 432 -2.82 -8.05 16.22
C VAL A 432 -2.26 -6.75 16.79
N VAL A 433 -2.04 -6.67 18.10
CA VAL A 433 -1.61 -5.44 18.79
C VAL A 433 -0.40 -5.68 19.68
N ASN A 434 0.48 -4.68 19.89
CA ASN A 434 1.55 -4.82 20.87
C ASN A 434 0.96 -4.88 22.28
N GLN A 435 0.11 -3.90 22.59
CA GLN A 435 -0.49 -3.72 23.90
C GLN A 435 -2.00 -3.52 23.79
N ILE A 436 -2.74 -4.17 24.69
CA ILE A 436 -4.17 -3.93 24.89
C ILE A 436 -4.29 -2.79 25.90
N GLY A 437 -4.82 -1.65 25.46
CA GLY A 437 -5.16 -0.52 26.32
C GLY A 437 -6.68 -0.37 26.50
N ASP A 438 -7.09 0.79 27.00
CA ASP A 438 -8.50 1.09 27.31
C ASP A 438 -9.41 1.13 26.07
N GLY A 439 -8.84 1.28 24.87
CA GLY A 439 -9.58 1.25 23.61
C GLY A 439 -10.20 -0.12 23.28
N ALA A 440 -9.80 -1.20 23.95
CA ALA A 440 -10.35 -2.53 23.71
C ALA A 440 -11.84 -2.65 24.06
N ALA A 441 -12.29 -1.97 25.12
CA ALA A 441 -13.70 -1.98 25.52
C ALA A 441 -14.57 -1.32 24.43
N GLU A 442 -14.09 -0.22 23.86
CA GLU A 442 -14.76 0.47 22.77
C GLU A 442 -14.82 -0.40 21.51
N LEU A 443 -13.72 -1.05 21.11
CA LEU A 443 -13.70 -2.01 19.99
C LEU A 443 -14.80 -3.07 20.13
N TYR A 444 -14.89 -3.72 21.29
CA TYR A 444 -15.88 -4.78 21.53
C TYR A 444 -17.32 -4.26 21.54
N SER A 445 -17.53 -2.98 21.87
CA SER A 445 -18.86 -2.36 21.80
C SER A 445 -19.31 -2.07 20.36
N ILE A 446 -18.37 -1.86 19.43
CA ILE A 446 -18.66 -1.47 18.05
C ILE A 446 -18.88 -2.68 17.14
N THR A 447 -18.05 -3.73 17.26
CA THR A 447 -18.09 -4.87 16.33
C THR A 447 -17.72 -6.19 16.99
N ASN A 448 -18.08 -7.30 16.33
CA ASN A 448 -17.57 -8.62 16.70
C ASN A 448 -16.06 -8.68 16.41
N ALA A 449 -15.26 -8.52 17.45
CA ALA A 449 -13.81 -8.45 17.35
C ALA A 449 -13.10 -9.47 18.25
N GLY A 450 -11.92 -9.91 17.83
CA GLY A 450 -10.97 -10.65 18.66
C GLY A 450 -9.60 -10.00 18.62
N ILE A 451 -8.89 -9.96 19.75
CA ILE A 451 -7.57 -9.35 19.88
C ILE A 451 -6.52 -10.44 20.18
N MET A 452 -5.38 -10.38 19.49
CA MET A 452 -4.19 -11.18 19.74
C MET A 452 -3.03 -10.25 20.08
N THR A 453 -2.39 -10.46 21.22
CA THR A 453 -1.22 -9.67 21.63
C THR A 453 0.07 -10.23 21.06
N ILE A 454 0.96 -9.31 20.70
CA ILE A 454 2.34 -9.61 20.29
C ILE A 454 3.18 -9.95 21.53
N GLY A 455 3.00 -9.20 22.63
CA GLY A 455 3.79 -9.35 23.85
C GLY A 455 5.22 -8.83 23.67
N SER A 456 5.38 -7.77 22.87
CA SER A 456 6.64 -7.05 22.71
C SER A 456 6.92 -6.14 23.90
N SER A 457 8.21 -5.93 24.16
CA SER A 457 8.75 -5.08 25.23
C SER A 457 9.67 -4.04 24.60
N ALA A 458 9.80 -2.86 25.24
CA ALA A 458 10.76 -1.84 24.83
C ALA A 458 12.22 -2.32 24.83
N ALA A 459 12.51 -3.43 25.53
CA ALA A 459 13.83 -4.06 25.56
C ALA A 459 14.08 -5.05 24.40
N ASP A 460 13.07 -5.37 23.59
CA ASP A 460 13.22 -6.31 22.49
C ASP A 460 14.08 -5.72 21.37
N THR A 461 14.91 -6.55 20.77
CA THR A 461 15.57 -6.22 19.51
C THR A 461 14.55 -6.10 18.36
N PRO A 462 14.87 -5.40 17.26
CA PRO A 462 14.03 -5.38 16.05
C PRO A 462 13.68 -6.79 15.55
N GLU A 463 14.64 -7.72 15.53
CA GLU A 463 14.43 -9.10 15.10
C GLU A 463 13.48 -9.87 16.04
N GLU A 464 13.59 -9.66 17.35
CA GLU A 464 12.67 -10.26 18.32
C GLU A 464 11.25 -9.73 18.18
N THR A 465 11.10 -8.42 18.01
CA THR A 465 9.79 -7.76 17.78
C THR A 465 9.10 -8.35 16.56
N VAL A 466 9.86 -8.47 15.47
CA VAL A 466 9.46 -9.14 14.22
C VAL A 466 9.00 -10.58 14.47
N ARG A 467 9.79 -11.39 15.18
CA ARG A 467 9.46 -12.81 15.44
C ARG A 467 8.22 -12.94 16.31
N LYS A 468 8.05 -12.06 17.29
CA LYS A 468 6.86 -12.02 18.14
C LYS A 468 5.62 -11.66 17.33
N PHE A 469 5.72 -10.70 16.41
CA PHE A 469 4.64 -10.36 15.48
C PHE A 469 4.22 -11.57 14.65
N ASP A 470 5.18 -12.24 14.00
CA ASP A 470 4.93 -13.42 13.17
C ASP A 470 4.23 -14.53 13.99
N SER A 471 4.68 -14.74 15.23
CA SER A 471 4.09 -15.70 16.17
C SER A 471 2.65 -15.34 16.57
N ALA A 472 2.38 -14.06 16.83
CA ALA A 472 1.04 -13.57 17.14
C ALA A 472 0.08 -13.72 15.96
N ALA A 473 0.51 -13.34 14.75
CA ALA A 473 -0.26 -13.54 13.53
C ALA A 473 -0.57 -15.03 13.29
N ASP A 474 0.40 -15.93 13.50
CA ASP A 474 0.19 -17.39 13.39
C ASP A 474 -0.88 -17.88 14.39
N ARG A 475 -0.77 -17.48 15.66
CA ARG A 475 -1.76 -17.82 16.69
C ARG A 475 -3.15 -17.33 16.32
N MET A 476 -3.28 -16.08 15.88
CA MET A 476 -4.55 -15.49 15.48
C MET A 476 -5.23 -16.31 14.37
N PHE A 477 -4.53 -16.57 13.25
CA PHE A 477 -5.10 -17.35 12.16
C PHE A 477 -5.34 -18.82 12.52
N ARG A 478 -4.53 -19.39 13.42
CA ARG A 478 -4.77 -20.74 13.98
C ARG A 478 -6.07 -20.81 14.77
N PHE A 479 -6.33 -19.84 15.64
CA PHE A 479 -7.58 -19.78 16.40
C PHE A 479 -8.80 -19.59 15.49
N ILE A 480 -8.71 -18.73 14.47
CA ILE A 480 -9.79 -18.56 13.48
C ILE A 480 -10.06 -19.88 12.74
N ARG A 481 -9.00 -20.62 12.36
CA ARG A 481 -9.13 -21.93 11.72
C ARG A 481 -9.80 -22.93 12.65
N MET A 482 -9.40 -22.95 13.92
CA MET A 482 -10.00 -23.82 14.92
C MET A 482 -11.49 -23.53 15.10
N GLY A 483 -11.90 -22.25 15.16
CA GLY A 483 -13.32 -21.87 15.24
C GLY A 483 -14.14 -22.41 14.08
N ARG A 484 -13.62 -22.31 12.85
CA ARG A 484 -14.26 -22.94 11.67
C ARG A 484 -14.36 -24.46 11.80
N ASP A 485 -13.31 -25.12 12.29
CA ASP A 485 -13.30 -26.57 12.43
C ASP A 485 -14.31 -27.01 13.52
N VAL A 486 -14.45 -26.24 14.60
CA VAL A 486 -15.51 -26.43 15.62
C VAL A 486 -16.89 -26.28 15.01
N GLU A 487 -17.16 -25.21 14.26
CA GLU A 487 -18.45 -25.01 13.58
C GLU A 487 -18.74 -26.19 12.63
N LYS A 488 -17.74 -26.64 11.87
CA LYS A 488 -17.90 -27.76 10.93
C LYS A 488 -18.17 -29.11 11.61
N ILE A 489 -17.61 -29.35 12.78
CA ILE A 489 -17.80 -30.58 13.56
C ILE A 489 -19.14 -30.54 14.31
N GLY A 490 -19.46 -29.39 14.91
CA GLY A 490 -20.63 -29.19 15.76
C GLY A 490 -21.92 -28.84 15.02
N ALA A 491 -21.85 -28.31 13.79
CA ALA A 491 -23.04 -28.03 13.00
C ALA A 491 -23.82 -29.33 12.76
N PRO A 492 -25.14 -29.36 13.07
CA PRO A 492 -25.96 -30.51 12.80
C PRO A 492 -25.85 -30.82 11.31
N LYS A 493 -25.48 -32.06 10.98
CA LYS A 493 -25.37 -32.48 9.57
C LYS A 493 -26.75 -32.28 8.95
N GLN A 494 -26.91 -31.23 8.15
CA GLN A 494 -28.11 -31.08 7.35
C GLN A 494 -28.29 -32.40 6.58
N PRO A 495 -29.47 -33.05 6.66
CA PRO A 495 -29.70 -34.26 5.89
C PRO A 495 -29.39 -33.89 4.44
N LYS A 496 -28.48 -34.63 3.81
CA LYS A 496 -28.17 -34.41 2.40
C LYS A 496 -29.50 -34.52 1.66
N LEU A 497 -30.05 -33.39 1.22
CA LEU A 497 -31.17 -33.38 0.30
C LEU A 497 -30.75 -34.29 -0.85
N LYS A 498 -31.48 -35.40 -1.03
CA LYS A 498 -31.24 -36.28 -2.16
C LYS A 498 -31.26 -35.38 -3.40
N PRO A 499 -30.26 -35.50 -4.31
CA PRO A 499 -30.29 -34.76 -5.56
C PRO A 499 -31.68 -34.92 -6.18
N TRP A 500 -32.26 -33.84 -6.72
CA TRP A 500 -33.59 -33.88 -7.31
C TRP A 500 -33.77 -35.05 -8.29
N LEU A 501 -32.72 -35.37 -9.04
CA LEU A 501 -32.66 -36.52 -9.94
C LEU A 501 -32.86 -37.87 -9.22
N THR A 502 -32.30 -38.03 -8.01
CA THR A 502 -32.45 -39.24 -7.20
C THR A 502 -33.85 -39.32 -6.58
N LEU A 503 -34.42 -38.19 -6.17
CA LEU A 503 -35.83 -38.13 -5.74
C LEU A 503 -36.80 -38.45 -6.87
N LEU A 504 -36.51 -37.96 -8.09
CA LEU A 504 -37.29 -38.24 -9.29
C LEU A 504 -37.23 -39.73 -9.67
N ILE A 505 -36.04 -40.32 -9.68
CA ILE A 505 -35.84 -41.75 -9.96
C ILE A 505 -36.56 -42.61 -8.92
N ASP A 506 -36.47 -42.27 -7.63
CA ASP A 506 -37.16 -43.00 -6.58
C ASP A 506 -38.69 -42.84 -6.68
N SER A 507 -39.19 -41.69 -7.15
CA SER A 507 -40.60 -41.45 -7.43
C SER A 507 -41.11 -42.19 -8.66
N TRP A 508 -40.25 -42.48 -9.63
CA TRP A 508 -40.60 -43.28 -10.81
C TRP A 508 -40.59 -44.79 -10.54
N LYS A 509 -39.88 -45.23 -9.49
CA LYS A 509 -39.81 -46.64 -9.08
C LYS A 509 -40.93 -47.08 -8.14
N LYS A 510 -41.58 -46.12 -7.47
CA LYS A 510 -42.82 -46.32 -6.72
C LYS A 510 -44.00 -46.15 -7.66
#